data_AF-A0A7J2URH3-F1
#
_entry.id   AF-A0A7J2URH3-F1
#
_cell.length_a   1.000
_cell.length_b   1.000
_cell.length_c   1.000
_cell.angle_alpha   90.00
_cell.angle_beta   90.00
_cell.angle_gamma   90.00
#
_symmetry.space_group_name_H-M   'P 1'
#
loop_
_entity.id
_entity.type
_entity.pdbx_description
1 polymer ?
#
loop_
_entity_poly.entity_id
_entity_poly.type
_entity_poly.pdbx_seq_one_letter_code
_entity_poly.pdbx_strand_id
1 'polypeptide(L)'
;MLRISKRGSRGLRSRERGRSGGRGGALPKKQRKVRVEKLPPIPGLDLILETAAHLAGEKGEKVVKALAAGELTDEDLAKRTNLQVNQVRSILYTLHENRIVTYRREREENSGWYVYYWRIDPDRALDYLRQHRMEVLKKLEERLAEEESKIFFACEGGCIRMPYEEAAEIEFRCPSCGGTLQLQDNTAIINSLRARIERLQREFA
;
A
#
# COMPACT_ATOMS: atom_id res chain seq x y z
N MET A 1 14.63 16.26 -1.37
CA MET A 1 15.86 16.87 -1.91
C MET A 1 17.04 16.32 -1.15
N LEU A 2 17.93 15.55 -1.78
CA LEU A 2 19.27 15.34 -1.25
C LEU A 2 20.21 15.10 -2.44
N ARG A 3 21.21 15.96 -2.51
CA ARG A 3 22.13 16.15 -3.63
C ARG A 3 23.54 16.10 -3.02
N ILE A 4 24.49 15.66 -3.85
CA ILE A 4 25.94 15.92 -3.81
C ILE A 4 26.81 14.85 -3.12
N SER A 5 27.69 14.23 -3.92
CA SER A 5 29.11 14.14 -3.55
C SER A 5 29.99 14.43 -4.77
N LYS A 6 31.08 15.15 -4.48
CA LYS A 6 31.96 15.90 -5.37
C LYS A 6 32.94 15.00 -6.13
N ARG A 7 33.26 15.39 -7.38
CA ARG A 7 34.41 14.90 -8.14
C ARG A 7 35.72 15.40 -7.52
N GLY A 8 36.63 14.48 -7.23
CA GLY A 8 38.05 14.75 -7.00
C GLY A 8 38.85 14.31 -8.23
N SER A 9 39.40 15.28 -8.94
CA SER A 9 40.32 15.09 -10.07
C SER A 9 41.76 15.11 -9.55
N ARG A 10 42.58 14.11 -9.89
CA ARG A 10 44.05 14.23 -10.08
C ARG A 10 44.66 12.88 -10.47
N GLY A 11 45.55 12.90 -11.46
CA GLY A 11 46.64 11.92 -11.57
C GLY A 11 46.80 11.19 -12.90
N LEU A 12 47.12 11.92 -13.97
CA LEU A 12 47.80 11.35 -15.13
C LEU A 12 49.25 11.01 -14.74
N ARG A 13 49.67 9.75 -14.92
CA ARG A 13 51.04 9.39 -15.32
C ARG A 13 51.03 8.15 -16.20
N SER A 14 51.47 8.37 -17.43
CA SER A 14 51.81 7.38 -18.44
C SER A 14 53.07 6.62 -18.03
N ARG A 15 53.12 5.31 -18.31
CA ARG A 15 54.34 4.67 -18.85
C ARG A 15 54.02 3.37 -19.59
N GLU A 16 54.82 3.18 -20.61
CA GLU A 16 54.64 2.37 -21.80
C GLU A 16 54.94 0.87 -21.67
N ARG A 17 54.34 0.13 -22.62
CA ARG A 17 54.87 -0.97 -23.45
C ARG A 17 55.07 -2.37 -22.83
N GLY A 18 54.31 -3.30 -23.41
CA GLY A 18 54.63 -4.73 -23.51
C GLY A 18 53.67 -5.45 -24.48
N ARG A 19 54.11 -5.70 -25.72
CA ARG A 19 53.44 -6.58 -26.69
C ARG A 19 53.70 -8.05 -26.29
N SER A 20 52.67 -8.87 -26.25
CA SER A 20 52.70 -10.23 -26.82
C SER A 20 51.27 -10.78 -26.94
N GLY A 21 50.97 -11.32 -28.11
CA GLY A 21 49.66 -11.85 -28.44
C GLY A 21 49.40 -13.20 -27.77
N GLY A 22 48.19 -13.37 -27.26
CA GLY A 22 47.58 -14.64 -26.94
C GLY A 22 46.19 -14.68 -27.56
N ARG A 23 45.97 -15.57 -28.53
CA ARG A 23 44.64 -15.86 -29.09
C ARG A 23 43.82 -16.56 -28.00
N GLY A 24 43.11 -15.78 -27.20
CA GLY A 24 42.05 -16.29 -26.34
C GLY A 24 40.82 -16.58 -27.18
N GLY A 25 40.61 -17.85 -27.54
CA GLY A 25 39.37 -18.30 -28.16
C GLY A 25 38.19 -17.92 -27.27
N ALA A 26 37.21 -17.23 -27.85
CA ALA A 26 35.95 -16.93 -27.19
C ALA A 26 35.27 -18.25 -26.81
N LEU A 27 35.18 -18.54 -25.51
CA LEU A 27 34.33 -19.60 -25.01
C LEU A 27 32.87 -19.25 -25.36
N PRO A 28 32.12 -20.16 -25.99
CA PRO A 28 30.75 -19.90 -26.38
C PRO A 28 29.91 -19.75 -25.10
N LYS A 29 29.25 -18.59 -24.96
CA LYS A 29 28.26 -18.36 -23.90
C LYS A 29 27.14 -19.37 -24.10
N LYS A 30 27.16 -20.46 -23.33
CA LYS A 30 26.07 -21.44 -23.27
C LYS A 30 24.80 -20.69 -22.87
N GLN A 31 23.92 -20.45 -23.83
CA GLN A 31 22.56 -20.00 -23.56
C GLN A 31 21.88 -21.11 -22.76
N ARG A 32 21.80 -20.95 -21.44
CA ARG A 32 20.89 -21.74 -20.60
C ARG A 32 19.49 -21.45 -21.13
N LYS A 33 18.90 -22.42 -21.83
CA LYS A 33 17.46 -22.41 -22.13
C LYS A 33 16.73 -22.40 -20.79
N VAL A 34 16.27 -21.23 -20.36
CA VAL A 34 15.36 -21.10 -19.23
C VAL A 34 14.06 -21.76 -19.68
N ARG A 35 13.72 -22.92 -19.10
CA ARG A 35 12.37 -23.46 -19.22
C ARG A 35 11.44 -22.43 -18.59
N VAL A 36 10.59 -21.81 -19.39
CA VAL A 36 9.52 -20.96 -18.89
C VAL A 36 8.46 -21.92 -18.34
N GLU A 37 8.65 -22.36 -17.10
CA GLU A 37 7.56 -22.97 -16.33
C GLU A 37 6.50 -21.89 -16.15
N LYS A 38 5.27 -22.15 -16.62
CA LYS A 38 4.15 -21.23 -16.43
C LYS A 38 3.95 -21.07 -14.92
N LEU A 39 4.11 -19.85 -14.42
CA LEU A 39 3.81 -19.52 -13.03
C LEU A 39 2.34 -19.90 -12.75
N PRO A 40 2.04 -20.55 -11.61
CA PRO A 40 0.67 -20.88 -11.25
C PRO A 40 -0.19 -19.61 -11.18
N PRO A 41 -1.50 -19.72 -11.44
CA PRO A 41 -2.41 -18.59 -11.32
C PRO A 41 -2.39 -18.06 -9.88
N ILE A 42 -2.35 -16.73 -9.75
CA ILE A 42 -2.33 -16.06 -8.45
C ILE A 42 -3.73 -16.13 -7.83
N PRO A 43 -3.90 -16.72 -6.63
CA PRO A 43 -5.18 -16.72 -5.94
C PRO A 43 -5.67 -15.30 -5.65
N GLY A 44 -6.95 -15.04 -5.89
CA GLY A 44 -7.60 -13.76 -5.56
C GLY A 44 -7.01 -12.54 -6.27
N LEU A 45 -6.36 -12.72 -7.43
CA LEU A 45 -5.69 -11.64 -8.16
C LEU A 45 -6.63 -10.46 -8.45
N ASP A 46 -7.89 -10.71 -8.80
CA ASP A 46 -8.86 -9.64 -9.10
C ASP A 46 -9.07 -8.72 -7.90
N LEU A 47 -9.26 -9.30 -6.71
CA LEU A 47 -9.38 -8.54 -5.47
C LEU A 47 -8.09 -7.78 -5.12
N ILE A 48 -6.93 -8.38 -5.38
CA ILE A 48 -5.62 -7.74 -5.16
C ILE A 48 -5.46 -6.54 -6.11
N LEU A 49 -5.92 -6.65 -7.35
CA LEU A 49 -5.90 -5.59 -8.36
C LEU A 49 -6.83 -4.44 -7.99
N GLU A 50 -8.07 -4.74 -7.60
CA GLU A 50 -9.03 -3.73 -7.11
C GLU A 50 -8.46 -2.98 -5.90
N THR A 51 -7.87 -3.71 -4.96
CA THR A 51 -7.23 -3.12 -3.78
C THR A 51 -6.07 -2.21 -4.17
N ALA A 52 -5.23 -2.63 -5.11
CA ALA A 52 -4.13 -1.81 -5.61
C ALA A 52 -4.63 -0.54 -6.32
N ALA A 53 -5.76 -0.62 -7.03
CA ALA A 53 -6.42 0.52 -7.63
C ALA A 53 -6.97 1.49 -6.56
N HIS A 54 -7.57 0.99 -5.49
CA HIS A 54 -8.03 1.82 -4.37
C HIS A 54 -6.88 2.51 -3.62
N LEU A 55 -5.76 1.82 -3.42
CA LEU A 55 -4.62 2.34 -2.65
C LEU A 55 -3.75 3.32 -3.44
N ALA A 56 -3.51 3.05 -4.73
CA ALA A 56 -2.52 3.76 -5.53
C ALA A 56 -3.02 4.16 -6.93
N GLY A 57 -4.34 4.15 -7.14
CA GLY A 57 -5.00 4.48 -8.40
C GLY A 57 -4.70 3.48 -9.51
N GLU A 58 -5.08 3.82 -10.75
CA GLU A 58 -4.83 2.99 -11.94
C GLU A 58 -3.36 2.59 -12.13
N LYS A 59 -2.44 3.42 -11.63
CA LYS A 59 -1.00 3.13 -11.69
C LYS A 59 -0.60 2.02 -10.74
N GLY A 60 -1.23 1.95 -9.57
CA GLY A 60 -1.10 0.84 -8.62
C GLY A 60 -1.51 -0.49 -9.23
N GLU A 61 -2.70 -0.52 -9.84
CA GLU A 61 -3.21 -1.67 -10.56
C GLU A 61 -2.25 -2.12 -11.67
N LYS A 62 -1.74 -1.18 -12.48
CA LYS A 62 -0.74 -1.47 -13.53
C LYS A 62 0.54 -2.09 -12.98
N VAL A 63 1.05 -1.60 -11.84
CA VAL A 63 2.25 -2.16 -11.19
C VAL A 63 1.98 -3.59 -10.71
N VAL A 64 0.84 -3.86 -10.08
CA VAL A 64 0.47 -5.21 -9.63
C VAL A 64 0.26 -6.15 -10.82
N LYS A 65 -0.40 -5.72 -11.90
CA LYS A 65 -0.51 -6.51 -13.14
C LYS A 65 0.87 -6.89 -13.69
N ALA A 66 1.84 -5.99 -13.65
CA ALA A 66 3.20 -6.29 -14.11
C ALA A 66 3.91 -7.32 -13.20
N LEU A 67 3.69 -7.24 -11.89
CA LEU A 67 4.20 -8.21 -10.91
C LEU A 67 3.52 -9.58 -10.96
N ALA A 68 2.34 -9.69 -11.56
CA ALA A 68 1.67 -10.98 -11.74
C ALA A 68 2.48 -11.95 -12.62
N ALA A 69 3.41 -11.42 -13.44
CA ALA A 69 4.33 -12.21 -14.26
C ALA A 69 5.56 -12.74 -13.50
N GLY A 70 5.75 -12.36 -12.22
CA GLY A 70 6.86 -12.79 -11.38
C GLY A 70 7.61 -11.63 -10.71
N GLU A 71 8.77 -11.96 -10.12
CA GLU A 71 9.62 -11.01 -9.41
C GLU A 71 10.26 -9.99 -10.36
N LEU A 72 10.19 -8.69 -10.02
CA LEU A 72 10.74 -7.59 -10.82
C LEU A 72 11.43 -6.53 -9.96
N THR A 73 12.42 -5.86 -10.53
CA THR A 73 12.99 -4.66 -9.93
C THR A 73 12.09 -3.44 -10.16
N ASP A 74 12.30 -2.37 -9.39
CA ASP A 74 11.63 -1.08 -9.62
C ASP A 74 11.94 -0.49 -11.01
N GLU A 75 13.15 -0.69 -11.52
CA GLU A 75 13.53 -0.32 -12.89
C GLU A 75 12.80 -1.15 -13.97
N ASP A 76 12.68 -2.46 -13.77
CA ASP A 76 11.96 -3.33 -14.71
C ASP A 76 10.46 -3.00 -14.72
N LEU A 77 9.90 -2.72 -13.55
CA LEU A 77 8.52 -2.26 -13.42
C LEU A 77 8.30 -0.92 -14.11
N ALA A 78 9.20 0.04 -13.94
CA ALA A 78 9.15 1.32 -14.63
C ALA A 78 9.13 1.14 -16.16
N LYS A 79 9.98 0.28 -16.69
CA LYS A 79 10.02 -0.05 -18.13
C LYS A 79 8.72 -0.70 -18.61
N ARG A 80 8.21 -1.70 -17.88
CA ARG A 80 6.99 -2.44 -18.25
C ARG A 80 5.73 -1.59 -18.16
N THR A 81 5.65 -0.71 -17.17
CA THR A 81 4.46 0.13 -16.90
C THR A 81 4.52 1.49 -17.59
N ASN A 82 5.65 1.82 -18.21
CA ASN A 82 5.95 3.15 -18.77
C ASN A 82 5.77 4.28 -17.73
N LEU A 83 6.17 4.01 -16.48
CA LEU A 83 6.14 4.95 -15.37
C LEU A 83 7.55 5.41 -15.01
N GLN A 84 7.65 6.56 -14.37
CA GLN A 84 8.92 7.00 -13.79
C GLN A 84 9.29 6.10 -12.60
N VAL A 85 10.58 5.72 -12.48
CA VAL A 85 11.04 4.81 -11.41
C VAL A 85 10.68 5.32 -10.01
N ASN A 86 10.75 6.64 -9.78
CA ASN A 86 10.36 7.23 -8.49
C ASN A 86 8.86 7.08 -8.20
N GLN A 87 8.02 7.12 -9.22
CA GLN A 87 6.58 6.87 -9.08
C GLN A 87 6.32 5.40 -8.76
N VAL A 88 7.01 4.49 -9.44
CA VAL A 88 6.95 3.06 -9.13
C VAL A 88 7.37 2.78 -7.69
N ARG A 89 8.47 3.37 -7.22
CA ARG A 89 8.92 3.24 -5.83
C ARG A 89 7.87 3.69 -4.82
N SER A 90 7.27 4.86 -5.06
CA SER A 90 6.20 5.37 -4.20
C SER A 90 5.03 4.39 -4.13
N ILE A 91 4.60 3.84 -5.28
CA ILE A 91 3.53 2.86 -5.36
C ILE A 91 3.90 1.58 -4.62
N LEU A 92 5.12 1.06 -4.82
CA LEU A 92 5.59 -0.16 -4.17
C LEU A 92 5.64 -0.01 -2.65
N TYR A 93 6.04 1.15 -2.12
CA TYR A 93 6.00 1.41 -0.68
C TYR A 93 4.57 1.41 -0.14
N THR A 94 3.64 2.11 -0.80
CA THR A 94 2.22 2.08 -0.41
C THR A 94 1.67 0.65 -0.44
N LEU A 95 1.95 -0.13 -1.48
CA LEU A 95 1.49 -1.51 -1.58
C LEU A 95 2.12 -2.42 -0.53
N HIS A 96 3.38 -2.19 -0.16
CA HIS A 96 4.08 -2.96 0.86
C HIS A 96 3.59 -2.69 2.29
N GLU A 97 3.33 -1.43 2.61
CA GLU A 97 2.71 -1.01 3.88
C GLU A 97 1.35 -1.71 4.07
N ASN A 98 0.61 -1.89 2.98
CA ASN A 98 -0.68 -2.58 2.92
C ASN A 98 -0.57 -4.09 2.59
N ARG A 99 0.62 -4.70 2.74
CA ARG A 99 0.85 -6.16 2.60
C ARG A 99 0.50 -6.78 1.24
N ILE A 100 0.32 -5.96 0.20
CA ILE A 100 -0.01 -6.43 -1.15
C ILE A 100 1.22 -7.01 -1.85
N VAL A 101 2.38 -6.39 -1.62
CA VAL A 101 3.66 -6.81 -2.19
C VAL A 101 4.70 -7.02 -1.10
N THR A 102 5.67 -7.88 -1.39
CA THR A 102 6.87 -8.08 -0.58
C THR A 102 8.11 -7.96 -1.46
N TYR A 103 9.29 -7.90 -0.85
CA TYR A 103 10.55 -7.85 -1.57
C TYR A 103 11.60 -8.76 -0.94
N ARG A 104 12.55 -9.19 -1.77
CA ARG A 104 13.84 -9.73 -1.33
C ARG A 104 14.96 -8.84 -1.84
N ARG A 105 16.09 -8.87 -1.15
CA ARG A 105 17.31 -8.18 -1.59
C ARG A 105 18.39 -9.18 -1.93
N GLU A 106 19.14 -8.89 -2.97
CA GLU A 106 20.28 -9.68 -3.40
C GLU A 106 21.49 -8.75 -3.53
N ARG A 107 22.66 -9.20 -3.08
CA ARG A 107 23.89 -8.43 -3.19
C ARG A 107 24.57 -8.75 -4.51
N GLU A 108 24.83 -7.74 -5.32
CA GLU A 108 25.61 -7.93 -6.54
C GLU A 108 27.08 -8.18 -6.22
N GLU A 109 27.63 -9.29 -6.74
CA GLU A 109 29.02 -9.70 -6.51
C GLU A 109 30.03 -8.67 -7.03
N ASN A 110 29.70 -7.97 -8.13
CA ASN A 110 30.65 -7.07 -8.81
C ASN A 110 30.69 -5.66 -8.23
N SER A 111 29.54 -5.16 -7.77
CA SER A 111 29.37 -3.74 -7.40
C SER A 111 29.21 -3.56 -5.89
N GLY A 112 28.81 -4.62 -5.17
CA GLY A 112 28.51 -4.61 -3.75
C GLY A 112 27.17 -3.95 -3.40
N TRP A 113 26.40 -3.46 -4.39
CA TRP A 113 25.08 -2.85 -4.19
C TRP A 113 24.00 -3.91 -3.98
N TYR A 114 22.90 -3.50 -3.33
CA TYR A 114 21.71 -4.33 -3.15
C TYR A 114 20.70 -4.05 -4.24
N VAL A 115 20.21 -5.11 -4.88
CA VAL A 115 19.09 -5.07 -5.82
C VAL A 115 17.85 -5.60 -5.12
N TYR A 116 16.75 -4.86 -5.24
CA TYR A 116 15.46 -5.21 -4.65
C TYR A 116 14.56 -5.83 -5.69
N TYR A 117 14.10 -7.05 -5.42
CA TYR A 117 13.14 -7.77 -6.24
C TYR A 117 11.80 -7.81 -5.53
N TRP A 118 10.78 -7.26 -6.18
CA TRP A 118 9.42 -7.15 -5.67
C TRP A 118 8.56 -8.28 -6.23
N ARG A 119 7.60 -8.76 -5.44
CA ARG A 119 6.57 -9.74 -5.84
C ARG A 119 5.27 -9.51 -5.10
N ILE A 120 4.20 -10.05 -5.66
CA ILE A 120 2.93 -10.21 -4.94
C ILE A 120 3.10 -11.35 -3.93
N ASP A 121 2.55 -11.18 -2.74
CA ASP A 121 2.41 -12.22 -1.72
C ASP A 121 0.89 -12.48 -1.53
N PRO A 122 0.28 -13.37 -2.34
CA PRO A 122 -1.17 -13.47 -2.41
C PRO A 122 -1.81 -13.90 -1.09
N ASP A 123 -1.20 -14.86 -0.40
CA ASP A 123 -1.71 -15.36 0.88
C ASP A 123 -1.74 -14.25 1.92
N ARG A 124 -0.63 -13.50 2.06
CA ARG A 124 -0.57 -12.35 2.98
C ARG A 124 -1.50 -11.23 2.57
N ALA A 125 -1.63 -10.96 1.27
CA ALA A 125 -2.52 -9.91 0.78
C ALA A 125 -3.98 -10.24 1.09
N LEU A 126 -4.40 -11.48 0.84
CA LEU A 126 -5.77 -11.93 1.10
C LEU A 126 -6.08 -12.01 2.60
N ASP A 127 -5.14 -12.49 3.42
CA ASP A 127 -5.29 -12.51 4.88
C ASP A 127 -5.38 -11.08 5.43
N TYR A 128 -4.52 -10.17 4.98
CA TYR A 128 -4.58 -8.76 5.35
C TYR A 128 -5.92 -8.13 4.98
N LEU A 129 -6.41 -8.38 3.76
CA LEU A 129 -7.69 -7.85 3.30
C LEU A 129 -8.86 -8.38 4.13
N ARG A 130 -8.85 -9.67 4.45
CA ARG A 130 -9.86 -10.28 5.34
C ARG A 130 -9.83 -9.63 6.73
N GLN A 131 -8.66 -9.50 7.34
CA GLN A 131 -8.52 -8.89 8.66
C GLN A 131 -8.96 -7.43 8.67
N HIS A 132 -8.52 -6.65 7.69
CA HIS A 132 -8.88 -5.23 7.58
C HIS A 132 -10.39 -5.05 7.43
N ARG A 133 -11.02 -5.88 6.60
CA ARG A 133 -12.48 -5.91 6.42
C ARG A 133 -13.23 -6.22 7.72
N MET A 134 -12.78 -7.25 8.45
CA MET A 134 -13.36 -7.59 9.77
C MET A 134 -13.18 -6.45 10.78
N GLU A 135 -12.04 -5.77 10.77
CA GLU A 135 -11.79 -4.62 11.65
C GLU A 135 -12.73 -3.44 11.33
N VAL A 136 -12.93 -3.14 10.04
CA VAL A 136 -13.88 -2.10 9.59
C VAL A 136 -15.30 -2.46 10.00
N LEU A 137 -15.72 -3.71 9.79
CA LEU A 137 -17.04 -4.18 10.20
C LEU A 137 -17.24 -4.02 11.71
N LYS A 138 -16.28 -4.50 12.50
CA LYS A 138 -16.31 -4.40 13.96
C LYS A 138 -16.46 -2.94 14.43
N LYS A 139 -15.70 -2.01 13.86
CA LYS A 139 -15.81 -0.57 14.21
C LYS A 139 -17.19 0.02 13.87
N LEU A 140 -17.80 -0.42 12.76
CA LEU A 140 -19.15 0.02 12.40
C LEU A 140 -20.20 -0.57 13.33
N GLU A 141 -20.08 -1.85 13.70
CA GLU A 141 -20.96 -2.52 14.65
C GLU A 141 -20.85 -1.91 16.06
N GLU A 142 -19.62 -1.65 16.53
CA GLU A 142 -19.38 -0.92 17.78
C GLU A 142 -20.04 0.45 17.74
N ARG A 143 -19.85 1.21 16.65
CA ARG A 143 -20.49 2.51 16.51
C ARG A 143 -22.01 2.42 16.49
N LEU A 144 -22.57 1.44 15.80
CA LEU A 144 -24.02 1.22 15.77
C LEU A 144 -24.55 0.92 17.17
N ALA A 145 -23.87 0.05 17.92
CA ALA A 145 -24.27 -0.28 19.28
C ALA A 145 -24.24 0.95 20.21
N GLU A 146 -23.27 1.85 20.06
CA GLU A 146 -23.29 3.13 20.78
C GLU A 146 -24.48 4.00 20.40
N GLU A 147 -24.76 4.13 19.11
CA GLU A 147 -25.87 4.95 18.61
C GLU A 147 -27.24 4.39 19.05
N GLU A 148 -27.39 3.07 19.15
CA GLU A 148 -28.63 2.43 19.59
C GLU A 148 -28.82 2.45 21.12
N SER A 149 -27.72 2.44 21.89
CA SER A 149 -27.78 2.34 23.35
C SER A 149 -27.74 3.69 24.08
N LYS A 150 -27.16 4.72 23.45
CA LYS A 150 -26.94 6.03 24.09
C LYS A 150 -27.87 7.07 23.51
N ILE A 151 -28.27 8.01 24.36
CA ILE A 151 -28.99 9.21 23.97
C ILE A 151 -27.96 10.32 23.74
N PHE A 152 -28.05 11.03 22.62
CA PHE A 152 -27.11 12.08 22.28
C PHE A 152 -27.73 13.47 22.33
N PHE A 153 -26.93 14.43 22.78
CA PHE A 153 -27.23 15.84 22.76
C PHE A 153 -26.24 16.56 21.85
N ALA A 154 -26.72 17.53 21.08
CA ALA A 154 -25.92 18.30 20.15
C ALA A 154 -26.20 19.80 20.31
N CYS A 155 -25.17 20.61 20.13
CA CYS A 155 -25.33 22.06 20.06
C CYS A 155 -26.06 22.46 18.77
N GLU A 156 -27.06 23.33 18.85
CA GLU A 156 -27.74 23.89 17.66
C GLU A 156 -26.76 24.55 16.69
N GLY A 157 -25.70 25.18 17.21
CA GLY A 157 -24.62 25.78 16.43
C GLY A 157 -23.63 24.79 15.83
N GLY A 158 -23.82 23.47 16.01
CA GLY A 158 -22.98 22.43 15.44
C GLY A 158 -21.58 22.28 16.07
N CYS A 159 -21.35 22.88 17.24
CA CYS A 159 -20.01 22.90 17.86
C CYS A 159 -19.59 21.54 18.42
N ILE A 160 -20.51 20.83 19.08
CA ILE A 160 -20.22 19.57 19.77
C ILE A 160 -21.47 18.69 19.82
N ARG A 161 -21.21 17.39 19.91
CA ARG A 161 -22.18 16.33 20.16
C ARG A 161 -21.59 15.41 21.23
N MET A 162 -22.40 15.02 22.20
CA MET A 162 -21.99 14.18 23.32
C MET A 162 -23.16 13.34 23.85
N PRO A 163 -22.89 12.23 24.54
CA PRO A 163 -23.93 11.45 25.20
C PRO A 163 -24.58 12.23 26.36
N TYR A 164 -25.74 11.77 26.80
CA TYR A 164 -26.52 12.39 27.87
C TYR A 164 -25.72 12.59 29.16
N GLU A 165 -24.92 11.60 29.58
CA GLU A 165 -24.16 11.64 30.82
C GLU A 165 -23.19 12.83 30.84
N GLU A 166 -22.44 13.02 29.75
CA GLU A 166 -21.53 14.15 29.58
C GLU A 166 -22.29 15.48 29.48
N ALA A 167 -23.43 15.49 28.78
CA ALA A 167 -24.26 16.69 28.66
C ALA A 167 -24.83 17.12 30.02
N ALA A 168 -25.20 16.17 30.87
CA ALA A 168 -25.72 16.43 32.21
C ALA A 168 -24.65 17.04 33.14
N GLU A 169 -23.39 16.61 33.02
CA GLU A 169 -22.26 17.16 33.80
C GLU A 169 -22.02 18.66 33.52
N ILE A 170 -22.34 19.13 32.31
CA ILE A 170 -22.19 20.52 31.89
C ILE A 170 -23.53 21.27 31.83
N GLU A 171 -24.56 20.75 32.51
CA GLU A 171 -25.90 21.34 32.59
C GLU A 171 -26.52 21.65 31.21
N PHE A 172 -26.21 20.79 30.22
CA PHE A 172 -26.62 20.95 28.82
C PHE A 172 -26.19 22.27 28.19
N ARG A 173 -25.07 22.86 28.62
CA ARG A 173 -24.48 24.05 27.99
C ARG A 173 -23.25 23.71 27.18
N CYS A 174 -23.20 24.20 25.95
CA CYS A 174 -22.06 24.03 25.07
C CYS A 174 -20.84 24.79 25.63
N PRO A 175 -19.70 24.12 25.88
CA PRO A 175 -18.51 24.77 26.43
C PRO A 175 -17.82 25.69 25.41
N SER A 176 -18.12 25.55 24.12
CA SER A 176 -17.50 26.33 23.05
C SER A 176 -18.21 27.66 22.77
N CYS A 177 -19.55 27.68 22.77
CA CYS A 177 -20.33 28.86 22.40
C CYS A 177 -21.30 29.34 23.49
N GLY A 178 -21.44 28.60 24.59
CA GLY A 178 -22.40 28.90 25.66
C GLY A 178 -23.87 28.63 25.31
N GLY A 179 -24.15 28.16 24.09
CA GLY A 179 -25.49 27.76 23.64
C GLY A 179 -26.01 26.50 24.35
N THR A 180 -27.29 26.21 24.17
CA THR A 180 -27.92 25.03 24.79
C THR A 180 -27.70 23.78 23.93
N LEU A 181 -27.44 22.64 24.56
CA LEU A 181 -27.43 21.34 23.92
C LEU A 181 -28.85 20.78 23.86
N GLN A 182 -29.25 20.27 22.70
CA GLN A 182 -30.57 19.69 22.48
C GLN A 182 -30.48 18.22 22.16
N LEU A 183 -31.52 17.47 22.52
CA LEU A 183 -31.67 16.07 22.16
C LEU A 183 -31.55 15.92 20.64
N GLN A 184 -30.65 15.07 20.19
CA GLN A 184 -30.45 14.77 18.80
C GLN A 184 -31.14 13.47 18.43
N ASP A 185 -31.98 13.50 17.40
CA ASP A 185 -32.45 12.29 16.73
C ASP A 185 -31.32 11.69 15.87
N ASN A 186 -30.85 10.49 16.24
CA ASN A 186 -29.83 9.74 15.53
C ASN A 186 -30.40 8.60 14.68
N THR A 187 -31.72 8.52 14.48
CA THR A 187 -32.37 7.48 13.67
C THR A 187 -31.78 7.37 12.26
N ALA A 188 -31.48 8.50 11.62
CA ALA A 188 -30.85 8.53 10.30
C ALA A 188 -29.43 7.95 10.31
N ILE A 189 -28.67 8.18 11.38
CA ILE A 189 -27.31 7.65 11.56
C ILE A 189 -27.37 6.14 11.75
N ILE A 190 -28.25 5.66 12.62
CA ILE A 190 -28.48 4.23 12.87
C ILE A 190 -28.82 3.50 11.56
N ASN A 191 -29.78 4.02 10.79
CA ASN A 191 -30.19 3.43 9.52
C ASN A 191 -29.05 3.39 8.50
N SER A 192 -28.25 4.46 8.42
CA SER A 192 -27.06 4.52 7.55
C SER A 192 -26.00 3.50 7.95
N LEU A 193 -25.73 3.36 9.25
CA LEU A 193 -24.78 2.39 9.79
C LEU A 193 -25.23 0.95 9.50
N ARG A 194 -26.51 0.62 9.76
CA ARG A 194 -27.10 -0.69 9.46
C ARG A 194 -26.99 -1.04 7.98
N ALA A 195 -27.41 -0.13 7.09
CA ALA A 195 -27.32 -0.34 5.65
C ALA A 195 -25.88 -0.57 5.18
N ARG A 196 -24.90 0.13 5.76
CA ARG A 196 -23.49 -0.04 5.45
C ARG A 196 -22.93 -1.37 5.96
N ILE A 197 -23.29 -1.77 7.17
CA ILE A 197 -22.93 -3.07 7.77
C ILE A 197 -23.47 -4.21 6.90
N GLU A 198 -24.76 -4.17 6.55
CA GLU A 198 -25.38 -5.19 5.69
C GLU A 198 -24.69 -5.28 4.32
N ARG A 199 -24.33 -4.13 3.73
CA ARG A 199 -23.60 -4.11 2.46
C ARG A 199 -22.25 -4.79 2.58
N LEU A 200 -21.48 -4.46 3.61
CA LEU A 200 -20.16 -5.05 3.85
C LEU A 200 -20.25 -6.55 4.14
N GLN A 201 -21.22 -6.98 4.95
CA GLN A 201 -21.45 -8.41 5.23
C GLN A 201 -21.80 -9.20 3.96
N ARG A 202 -22.59 -8.64 3.05
CA ARG A 202 -22.85 -9.26 1.73
C ARG A 202 -21.61 -9.34 0.84
N GLU A 203 -20.71 -8.36 0.90
CA GLU A 203 -19.43 -8.40 0.18
C GLU A 203 -18.45 -9.45 0.75
N PHE A 204 -18.72 -10.00 1.95
CA PHE A 204 -17.90 -11.04 2.59
C PHE A 204 -18.42 -12.48 2.40
N ALA A 205 -19.67 -12.64 1.95
CA ALA A 205 -20.34 -13.93 1.72
C ALA A 205 -20.00 -14.51 0.35
#